data_AF-A0A9P5QUC6-F1
#
_entry.id   AF-A0A9P5QUC6-F1
#
_cell.length_a   1.000
_cell.length_b   1.000
_cell.length_c   1.000
_cell.angle_alpha   90.00
_cell.angle_beta   90.00
_cell.angle_gamma   90.00
#
_symmetry.space_group_name_H-M   'P 1'
#
loop_
_entity.id
_entity.type
_entity.pdbx_description
1 polymer ?
#
loop_
_entity_poly.entity_id
_entity_poly.type
_entity_poly.pdbx_seq_one_letter_code
_entity_poly.pdbx_strand_id
1 'polypeptide(L)'
;MSSSRSSKSAAIVGKKKANPAPVDSEQPAWYSCRGWHFDKARNYDFVDKNGASHVYVNDDRYKYVHGRIRVFIQKRLEEYYGFVKIPVPPNKKADPATCAQVYASPDVFVNANLLVIVQGLGDVYPGVWARKLFTNGRADNFKHATQFPYVRKALSYGWAVVLCDPNHDGDTPNSRKRHVRRVWEDVIKRFVASNVMFVAFSAGTWATLAMLDLEDNNEAKKNFLRLVQAVVLLDGAVGHEKYDEWLTA
;
A
#
# COMPACT_ATOMS: atom_id res chain seq x y z
N MET A 1 38.60 37.08 25.99
CA MET A 1 37.23 37.64 26.05
C MET A 1 36.48 37.13 24.81
N SER A 2 35.77 36.00 24.94
CA SER A 2 34.29 35.94 25.07
C SER A 2 33.58 36.54 23.84
N SER A 3 33.21 35.71 22.85
CA SER A 3 31.88 35.07 22.67
C SER A 3 30.86 35.95 21.94
N SER A 4 30.40 35.49 20.76
CA SER A 4 28.99 35.12 20.57
C SER A 4 28.73 34.63 19.13
N ARG A 5 28.69 33.30 18.97
CA ARG A 5 27.95 32.65 17.88
C ARG A 5 26.48 32.68 18.27
N SER A 6 25.66 33.41 17.51
CA SER A 6 24.20 33.34 17.62
C SER A 6 23.72 31.99 17.06
N SER A 7 23.52 31.01 17.93
CA SER A 7 22.77 29.79 17.66
C SER A 7 21.27 30.12 17.57
N LYS A 8 20.68 30.08 16.37
CA LYS A 8 19.22 30.05 16.23
C LYS A 8 18.76 28.62 16.47
N SER A 9 18.16 28.39 17.64
CA SER A 9 17.44 27.16 17.98
C SER A 9 16.37 26.86 16.94
N ALA A 10 16.46 25.68 16.31
CA ALA A 10 15.35 25.09 15.59
C ALA A 10 14.28 24.71 16.63
N ALA A 11 13.12 25.35 16.54
CA ALA A 11 11.96 24.99 17.34
C ALA A 11 11.57 23.54 17.01
N ILE A 12 11.70 22.66 18.00
CA ILE A 12 11.18 21.30 17.96
C ILE A 12 9.66 21.42 17.91
N VAL A 13 9.09 21.30 16.72
CA VAL A 13 7.65 21.15 16.52
C VAL A 13 7.26 19.85 17.23
N GLY A 14 6.47 20.02 18.30
CA GLY A 14 6.07 18.94 19.19
C GLY A 14 5.49 17.75 18.41
N LYS A 15 6.01 16.56 18.70
CA LYS A 15 5.39 15.29 18.32
C LYS A 15 3.95 15.28 18.84
N LYS A 16 2.96 15.53 17.98
CA LYS A 16 1.60 15.06 18.24
C LYS A 16 1.68 13.54 18.30
N LYS A 17 1.65 12.96 19.52
CA LYS A 17 1.31 11.55 19.70
C LYS A 17 -0.02 11.34 18.98
N ALA A 18 0.00 10.54 17.91
CA ALA A 18 -1.22 10.08 17.28
C ALA A 18 -2.06 9.39 18.36
N ASN A 19 -3.25 9.94 18.65
CA ASN A 19 -4.19 9.29 19.54
C ASN A 19 -4.50 7.90 18.98
N PRO A 20 -4.36 6.81 19.74
CA PRO A 20 -4.94 5.54 19.33
C PRO A 20 -6.46 5.65 19.57
N ALA A 21 -7.21 5.92 18.51
CA ALA A 21 -8.68 5.93 18.50
C ALA A 21 -9.19 4.67 17.73
N PRO A 22 -10.41 4.18 18.01
CA PRO A 22 -10.67 2.79 18.40
C PRO A 22 -10.59 1.76 17.28
N VAL A 23 -10.45 0.51 17.69
CA VAL A 23 -10.33 -0.71 16.88
C VAL A 23 -11.60 -1.03 16.06
N ASP A 24 -12.77 -0.42 16.31
CA ASP A 24 -14.06 -1.02 15.90
C ASP A 24 -15.01 -0.16 15.04
N SER A 25 -14.55 0.80 14.24
CA SER A 25 -15.41 1.34 13.17
C SER A 25 -14.66 1.61 11.87
N GLU A 26 -13.98 0.59 11.36
CA GLU A 26 -13.46 0.63 9.98
C GLU A 26 -14.58 0.47 8.93
N GLN A 27 -15.81 0.18 9.37
CA GLN A 27 -16.97 0.10 8.49
C GLN A 27 -17.47 1.50 8.13
N PRO A 28 -17.56 1.85 6.85
CA PRO A 28 -18.18 3.08 6.41
C PRO A 28 -19.65 3.17 6.82
N ALA A 29 -20.05 4.28 7.44
CA ALA A 29 -21.45 4.56 7.79
C ALA A 29 -22.42 4.59 6.59
N TRP A 30 -21.90 4.69 5.35
CA TRP A 30 -22.75 4.77 4.15
C TRP A 30 -23.46 3.46 3.82
N TYR A 31 -23.00 2.30 4.33
CA TYR A 31 -23.72 1.05 4.15
C TYR A 31 -25.18 1.22 4.64
N SER A 32 -25.36 1.77 5.84
CA SER A 32 -26.66 1.97 6.47
C SER A 32 -27.56 2.99 5.75
N CYS A 33 -27.00 4.06 5.19
CA CYS A 33 -27.77 5.12 4.52
C CYS A 33 -28.52 4.65 3.25
N ARG A 34 -28.15 3.49 2.69
CA ARG A 34 -28.83 2.87 1.55
C ARG A 34 -29.47 1.52 1.92
N GLY A 35 -29.53 1.21 3.22
CA GLY A 35 -30.09 0.00 3.81
C GLY A 35 -29.21 -1.25 3.71
N TRP A 36 -27.93 -1.11 3.33
CA TRP A 36 -26.98 -2.22 3.36
C TRP A 36 -26.47 -2.43 4.77
N HIS A 37 -26.37 -3.69 5.19
CA HIS A 37 -25.88 -4.02 6.52
C HIS A 37 -25.37 -5.46 6.57
N PHE A 38 -24.59 -5.76 7.60
CA PHE A 38 -24.28 -7.14 7.96
C PHE A 38 -25.41 -7.68 8.84
N ASP A 39 -26.15 -8.66 8.32
CA ASP A 39 -27.28 -9.27 9.02
C ASP A 39 -26.77 -10.25 10.09
N LYS A 40 -26.89 -9.85 11.36
CA LYS A 40 -26.49 -10.67 12.51
C LYS A 40 -27.22 -12.01 12.58
N ALA A 41 -28.48 -12.07 12.16
CA ALA A 41 -29.27 -13.29 12.17
C ALA A 41 -28.78 -14.30 11.11
N ARG A 42 -28.04 -13.82 10.10
CA ARG A 42 -27.45 -14.63 9.04
C ARG A 42 -25.93 -14.71 9.16
N ASN A 43 -25.41 -14.85 10.38
CA ASN A 43 -23.98 -14.98 10.65
C ASN A 43 -23.14 -13.82 10.06
N TYR A 44 -23.70 -12.61 10.09
CA TYR A 44 -23.11 -11.39 9.54
C TYR A 44 -22.93 -11.43 8.01
N ASP A 45 -23.86 -12.03 7.27
CA ASP A 45 -23.90 -11.91 5.82
C ASP A 45 -24.14 -10.47 5.37
N PHE A 46 -23.46 -10.04 4.31
CA PHE A 46 -23.66 -8.72 3.72
C PHE A 46 -24.92 -8.71 2.84
N VAL A 47 -25.95 -7.98 3.26
CA VAL A 47 -27.26 -7.94 2.62
C VAL A 47 -27.69 -6.52 2.26
N ASP A 48 -28.59 -6.40 1.28
CA ASP A 48 -29.24 -5.14 0.94
C ASP A 48 -30.42 -4.80 1.88
N LYS A 49 -31.10 -3.67 1.60
CA LYS A 49 -32.25 -3.20 2.38
C LYS A 49 -33.44 -4.17 2.43
N ASN A 50 -33.49 -5.14 1.51
CA ASN A 50 -34.54 -6.14 1.40
C ASN A 50 -34.07 -7.49 1.97
N GLY A 51 -32.86 -7.57 2.55
CA GLY A 51 -32.29 -8.82 3.06
C GLY A 51 -31.80 -9.77 1.98
N ALA A 52 -31.60 -9.31 0.73
CA ALA A 52 -31.00 -10.13 -0.31
C ALA A 52 -29.47 -10.16 -0.13
N SER A 53 -28.90 -11.36 -0.02
CA SER A 53 -27.44 -11.54 0.04
C SER A 53 -26.80 -11.09 -1.27
N HIS A 54 -25.64 -10.44 -1.16
CA HIS A 54 -24.89 -10.08 -2.35
C HIS A 54 -24.25 -11.32 -2.97
N VAL A 55 -24.76 -11.76 -4.13
CA VAL A 55 -24.08 -12.75 -4.98
C VAL A 55 -23.03 -12.02 -5.79
N TYR A 56 -21.80 -12.54 -5.81
CA TYR A 56 -20.72 -11.99 -6.62
C TYR A 56 -21.09 -12.06 -8.10
N VAL A 57 -21.55 -10.94 -8.64
CA VAL A 57 -21.72 -10.69 -10.06
C VAL A 57 -21.07 -9.33 -10.30
N ASN A 58 -20.13 -9.25 -11.24
CA ASN A 58 -19.43 -7.99 -11.58
C ASN A 58 -20.37 -7.05 -12.38
N ASP A 59 -21.50 -6.72 -11.77
CA ASP A 59 -22.54 -5.85 -12.30
C ASP A 59 -22.29 -4.38 -11.90
N ASP A 60 -23.16 -3.49 -12.35
CA ASP A 60 -23.02 -2.06 -12.05
C ASP A 60 -23.18 -1.75 -10.55
N ARG A 61 -23.88 -2.61 -9.82
CA ARG A 61 -24.05 -2.48 -8.37
C ARG A 61 -22.75 -2.79 -7.65
N TYR A 62 -22.06 -3.87 -8.01
CA TYR A 62 -20.75 -4.23 -7.49
C TYR A 62 -19.73 -3.11 -7.75
N LYS A 63 -19.68 -2.59 -8.99
CA LYS A 63 -18.80 -1.46 -9.35
C LYS A 63 -19.09 -0.23 -8.51
N TYR A 64 -20.36 0.11 -8.30
CA TYR A 64 -20.75 1.25 -7.47
C TYR A 64 -20.27 1.09 -6.02
N VAL A 65 -20.56 -0.06 -5.39
CA VAL A 65 -20.18 -0.35 -4.00
C VAL A 65 -18.65 -0.29 -3.83
N HIS A 66 -17.89 -0.93 -4.72
CA HIS A 66 -16.43 -0.89 -4.68
C HIS A 66 -15.84 0.49 -4.98
N GLY A 67 -16.51 1.30 -5.80
CA GLY A 67 -16.16 2.72 -5.99
C GLY A 67 -16.32 3.53 -4.70
N ARG A 68 -17.38 3.27 -3.90
CA ARG A 68 -17.56 3.93 -2.60
C ARG A 68 -16.53 3.48 -1.57
N ILE A 69 -16.20 2.19 -1.54
CA ILE A 69 -15.13 1.66 -0.68
C ILE A 69 -13.79 2.30 -1.06
N ARG A 70 -13.52 2.47 -2.37
CA ARG A 70 -12.29 3.12 -2.84
C ARG A 70 -12.14 4.53 -2.29
N VAL A 71 -13.17 5.35 -2.43
CA VAL A 71 -13.16 6.71 -1.88
C VAL A 71 -12.95 6.69 -0.37
N PHE A 72 -13.58 5.76 0.35
CA PHE A 72 -13.39 5.63 1.80
C PHE A 72 -11.95 5.28 2.17
N ILE A 73 -11.34 4.29 1.52
CA ILE A 73 -9.96 3.87 1.79
C ILE A 73 -8.97 5.00 1.48
N GLN A 74 -9.14 5.68 0.35
CA GLN A 74 -8.26 6.80 -0.03
C GLN A 74 -8.36 7.95 0.98
N LYS A 75 -9.57 8.33 1.39
CA LYS A 75 -9.76 9.31 2.47
C LYS A 75 -9.15 8.86 3.79
N ARG A 76 -9.26 7.58 4.14
CA ARG A 76 -8.65 7.06 5.36
C ARG A 76 -7.12 7.16 5.30
N LEU A 77 -6.50 6.86 4.15
CA LEU A 77 -5.07 7.05 3.95
C LEU A 77 -4.67 8.52 4.13
N GLU A 78 -5.35 9.44 3.47
CA GLU A 78 -5.01 10.87 3.47
C GLU A 78 -5.35 11.56 4.80
N GLU A 79 -6.58 11.41 5.29
CA GLU A 79 -7.10 12.17 6.43
C GLU A 79 -6.73 11.56 7.78
N TYR A 80 -6.70 10.22 7.89
CA TYR A 80 -6.42 9.54 9.16
C TYR A 80 -4.96 9.14 9.32
N TYR A 81 -4.36 8.55 8.29
CA TYR A 81 -2.95 8.17 8.34
C TYR A 81 -2.00 9.29 7.87
N GLY A 82 -2.53 10.37 7.28
CA GLY A 82 -1.74 11.50 6.80
C GLY A 82 -0.96 11.21 5.52
N PHE A 83 -1.29 10.15 4.77
CA PHE A 83 -0.50 9.75 3.61
C PHE A 83 -0.62 10.78 2.49
N VAL A 84 0.49 11.00 1.80
CA VAL A 84 0.58 11.88 0.64
C VAL A 84 0.73 11.06 -0.63
N LYS A 85 0.30 11.62 -1.77
CA LYS A 85 0.53 11.01 -3.08
C LYS A 85 1.83 11.52 -3.66
N ILE A 86 2.70 10.60 -4.06
CA ILE A 86 3.96 10.91 -4.72
C ILE A 86 3.83 10.48 -6.19
N PRO A 87 3.99 11.40 -7.16
CA PRO A 87 3.97 11.06 -8.57
C PRO A 87 5.24 10.28 -8.96
N VAL A 88 5.05 9.28 -9.82
CA VAL A 88 6.09 8.39 -10.34
C VAL A 88 6.12 8.54 -11.87
N PRO A 89 6.90 9.50 -12.39
CA PRO A 89 6.86 9.85 -13.81
C PRO A 89 7.56 8.79 -14.69
N PRO A 90 6.99 8.41 -15.86
CA PRO A 90 7.59 7.42 -16.75
C PRO A 90 8.88 7.90 -17.40
N ASN A 91 9.07 9.21 -17.47
CA ASN A 91 10.28 9.87 -17.92
C ASN A 91 10.29 11.31 -17.36
N LYS A 92 11.43 11.99 -17.46
CA LYS A 92 11.63 13.35 -16.93
C LYS A 92 10.71 14.43 -17.55
N LYS A 93 10.04 14.15 -18.68
CA LYS A 93 9.18 15.10 -19.39
C LYS A 93 7.69 14.91 -19.08
N ALA A 94 7.33 13.85 -18.36
CA ALA A 94 5.93 13.58 -18.05
C ALA A 94 5.38 14.57 -17.02
N ASP A 95 4.14 15.02 -17.23
CA ASP A 95 3.43 15.89 -16.29
C ASP A 95 3.09 15.09 -15.02
N PRO A 96 3.61 15.48 -13.83
CA PRO A 96 3.32 14.82 -12.56
C PRO A 96 1.83 14.65 -12.26
N ALA A 97 0.95 15.54 -12.74
CA ALA A 97 -0.49 15.45 -12.52
C ALA A 97 -1.14 14.24 -13.21
N THR A 98 -0.51 13.72 -14.26
CA THR A 98 -0.98 12.57 -15.04
C THR A 98 -0.23 11.28 -14.73
N CYS A 99 0.79 11.36 -13.87
CA CYS A 99 1.63 10.22 -13.55
C CYS A 99 0.94 9.24 -12.60
N ALA A 100 1.39 7.99 -12.65
CA ALA A 100 1.11 7.02 -11.61
C ALA A 100 1.51 7.59 -10.24
N GLN A 101 0.72 7.30 -9.21
CA GLN A 101 0.94 7.82 -7.87
C GLN A 101 1.05 6.67 -6.87
N VAL A 102 2.03 6.77 -5.97
CA VAL A 102 2.09 5.93 -4.78
C VAL A 102 1.57 6.72 -3.58
N TYR A 103 0.99 6.02 -2.61
CA TYR A 103 0.69 6.64 -1.31
C TYR A 103 1.87 6.40 -0.37
N ALA A 104 2.33 7.44 0.31
CA ALA A 104 3.44 7.35 1.24
C ALA A 104 3.14 8.07 2.56
N SER A 105 3.72 7.58 3.65
CA SER A 105 3.66 8.28 4.93
C SER A 105 4.40 9.64 4.87
N PRO A 106 4.03 10.63 5.70
CA PRO A 106 4.62 11.97 5.66
C PRO A 106 6.15 12.03 5.77
N ASP A 107 6.73 11.06 6.46
CA ASP A 107 8.14 10.98 6.83
C ASP A 107 8.99 10.13 5.87
N VAL A 108 8.42 9.65 4.75
CA VAL A 108 9.10 8.75 3.80
C VAL A 108 10.45 9.26 3.31
N PHE A 109 10.63 10.57 3.19
CA PHE A 109 11.87 11.18 2.69
C PHE A 109 13.00 11.23 3.72
N VAL A 110 12.67 11.09 5.01
CA VAL A 110 13.61 11.28 6.13
C VAL A 110 13.72 10.06 7.05
N ASN A 111 12.84 9.06 6.89
CA ASN A 111 12.83 7.87 7.73
C ASN A 111 13.82 6.82 7.19
N ALA A 112 14.65 6.28 8.09
CA ALA A 112 15.62 5.23 7.77
C ALA A 112 14.97 3.85 7.59
N ASN A 113 13.79 3.63 8.17
CA ASN A 113 13.07 2.36 8.12
C ASN A 113 11.81 2.50 7.26
N LEU A 114 11.68 1.64 6.25
CA LEU A 114 10.63 1.73 5.24
C LEU A 114 9.98 0.39 4.97
N LEU A 115 8.65 0.34 5.10
CA LEU A 115 7.83 -0.76 4.60
C LEU A 115 7.26 -0.40 3.23
N VAL A 116 7.56 -1.20 2.22
CA VAL A 116 7.00 -1.10 0.88
C VAL A 116 5.98 -2.21 0.69
N ILE A 117 4.73 -1.83 0.41
CA ILE A 117 3.66 -2.78 0.13
C ILE A 117 3.35 -2.75 -1.36
N VAL A 118 3.48 -3.89 -2.03
CA VAL A 118 3.17 -4.05 -3.47
C VAL A 118 1.93 -4.92 -3.61
N GLN A 119 0.83 -4.32 -4.06
CA GLN A 119 -0.46 -5.03 -4.17
C GLN A 119 -0.52 -5.96 -5.40
N GLY A 120 -1.57 -6.79 -5.44
CA GLY A 120 -1.87 -7.73 -6.53
C GLY A 120 -2.50 -7.11 -7.77
N LEU A 121 -3.01 -7.97 -8.67
CA LEU A 121 -3.60 -7.55 -9.94
C LEU A 121 -5.05 -7.10 -9.86
N GLY A 122 -5.43 -6.36 -10.89
CA GLY A 122 -6.80 -6.01 -11.21
C GLY A 122 -7.18 -4.65 -10.62
N ASP A 123 -8.48 -4.47 -10.42
CA ASP A 123 -9.04 -3.24 -9.86
C ASP A 123 -8.84 -3.20 -8.32
N VAL A 124 -7.60 -3.39 -7.88
CA VAL A 124 -7.16 -3.16 -6.49
C VAL A 124 -6.49 -1.79 -6.46
N TYR A 125 -6.53 -1.12 -5.33
CA TYR A 125 -5.95 0.22 -5.16
C TYR A 125 -5.21 0.30 -3.82
N PRO A 126 -4.28 1.27 -3.67
CA PRO A 126 -3.50 1.41 -2.44
C PRO A 126 -4.39 1.40 -1.20
N GLY A 127 -4.01 0.59 -0.22
CA GLY A 127 -4.78 0.34 1.01
C GLY A 127 -5.61 -0.95 0.98
N VAL A 128 -5.68 -1.68 -0.14
CA VAL A 128 -6.53 -2.88 -0.28
C VAL A 128 -5.71 -4.11 -0.68
N TRP A 129 -6.05 -5.25 -0.09
CA TRP A 129 -5.60 -6.57 -0.53
C TRP A 129 -6.58 -7.22 -1.49
N ALA A 130 -7.86 -7.30 -1.09
CA ALA A 130 -8.87 -8.05 -1.82
C ALA A 130 -10.23 -7.36 -1.75
N ARG A 131 -10.70 -6.87 -2.90
CA ARG A 131 -12.03 -6.25 -3.02
C ARG A 131 -13.14 -7.16 -2.53
N LYS A 132 -13.11 -8.44 -2.93
CA LYS A 132 -14.14 -9.42 -2.60
C LYS A 132 -14.44 -9.50 -1.10
N LEU A 133 -13.45 -9.30 -0.24
CA LEU A 133 -13.63 -9.39 1.22
C LEU A 133 -14.46 -8.25 1.82
N PHE A 134 -14.68 -7.14 1.11
CA PHE A 134 -15.55 -6.06 1.58
C PHE A 134 -17.04 -6.35 1.42
N THR A 135 -17.40 -7.25 0.51
CA THR A 135 -18.79 -7.55 0.13
C THR A 135 -19.13 -9.03 0.28
N ASN A 136 -18.13 -9.89 0.50
CA ASN A 136 -18.29 -11.29 0.79
C ASN A 136 -17.74 -11.59 2.19
N GLY A 137 -18.66 -11.95 3.10
CA GLY A 137 -18.34 -12.49 4.43
C GLY A 137 -18.75 -11.56 5.58
N ARG A 138 -18.01 -11.66 6.70
CA ARG A 138 -18.44 -11.18 8.02
C ARG A 138 -18.01 -9.73 8.29
N ALA A 139 -18.62 -9.13 9.31
CA ALA A 139 -18.37 -7.75 9.74
C ALA A 139 -16.88 -7.42 10.00
N ASP A 140 -16.07 -8.38 10.44
CA ASP A 140 -14.65 -8.18 10.75
C ASP A 140 -13.71 -8.39 9.56
N ASN A 141 -14.23 -8.68 8.36
CA ASN A 141 -13.43 -8.92 7.16
C ASN A 141 -12.65 -7.68 6.67
N PHE A 142 -13.02 -6.48 7.10
CA PHE A 142 -12.37 -5.25 6.64
C PHE A 142 -10.87 -5.22 6.96
N LYS A 143 -10.47 -5.77 8.10
CA LYS A 143 -9.05 -5.92 8.49
C LYS A 143 -8.30 -6.90 7.58
N HIS A 144 -8.99 -7.87 6.99
CA HIS A 144 -8.42 -8.84 6.05
C HIS A 144 -8.46 -8.32 4.60
N ALA A 145 -9.41 -7.46 4.29
CA ALA A 145 -9.56 -6.82 2.99
C ALA A 145 -8.55 -5.69 2.75
N THR A 146 -8.01 -5.10 3.82
CA THR A 146 -7.16 -3.89 3.76
C THR A 146 -5.71 -4.13 4.14
N GLN A 147 -4.84 -3.26 3.64
CA GLN A 147 -3.44 -3.15 4.04
C GLN A 147 -3.26 -2.43 5.39
N PHE A 148 -4.34 -1.93 6.00
CA PHE A 148 -4.30 -1.11 7.20
C PHE A 148 -3.67 -1.77 8.43
N PRO A 149 -3.84 -3.08 8.69
CA PRO A 149 -3.12 -3.73 9.78
C PRO A 149 -1.59 -3.62 9.62
N TYR A 150 -1.08 -3.79 8.40
CA TYR A 150 0.34 -3.62 8.09
C TYR A 150 0.77 -2.16 8.25
N VAL A 151 -0.01 -1.22 7.70
CA VAL A 151 0.22 0.22 7.86
C VAL A 151 0.31 0.60 9.33
N ARG A 152 -0.70 0.24 10.15
CA ARG A 152 -0.70 0.54 11.59
C ARG A 152 0.50 -0.04 12.30
N LYS A 153 0.84 -1.30 12.01
CA LYS A 153 1.95 -1.98 12.66
C LYS A 153 3.28 -1.29 12.33
N ALA A 154 3.53 -0.99 11.06
CA ALA A 154 4.73 -0.26 10.62
C ALA A 154 4.83 1.13 11.27
N LEU A 155 3.75 1.93 11.19
CA LEU A 155 3.71 3.25 11.83
C LEU A 155 3.92 3.17 13.35
N SER A 156 3.39 2.14 14.02
CA SER A 156 3.60 1.93 15.46
C SER A 156 5.05 1.63 15.85
N TYR A 157 5.83 1.07 14.91
CA TYR A 157 7.27 0.89 15.06
C TYR A 157 8.09 2.09 14.59
N GLY A 158 7.44 3.17 14.15
CA GLY A 158 8.12 4.35 13.62
C GLY A 158 8.71 4.12 12.23
N TRP A 159 8.15 3.21 11.44
CA TRP A 159 8.55 2.99 10.05
C TRP A 159 7.72 3.85 9.12
N ALA A 160 8.36 4.40 8.09
CA ALA A 160 7.66 4.95 6.95
C ALA A 160 7.00 3.83 6.13
N VAL A 161 5.98 4.18 5.36
CA VAL A 161 5.25 3.22 4.52
C VAL A 161 5.06 3.79 3.12
N VAL A 162 5.27 2.95 2.10
CA VAL A 162 4.91 3.22 0.70
C VAL A 162 3.96 2.13 0.21
N LEU A 163 2.82 2.53 -0.34
CA LEU A 163 1.85 1.66 -0.99
C LEU A 163 1.99 1.81 -2.50
N CYS A 164 2.49 0.76 -3.15
CA CYS A 164 2.79 0.70 -4.57
C CYS A 164 1.69 -0.07 -5.31
N ASP A 165 1.04 0.59 -6.26
CA ASP A 165 0.09 -0.03 -7.19
C ASP A 165 0.77 -0.34 -8.53
N PRO A 166 1.15 -1.60 -8.79
CA PRO A 166 1.83 -1.96 -10.03
C PRO A 166 0.93 -1.84 -11.27
N ASN A 167 -0.39 -1.74 -11.12
CA ASN A 167 -1.34 -1.82 -12.23
C ASN A 167 -1.53 -0.50 -13.00
N HIS A 168 -0.99 0.61 -12.48
CA HIS A 168 -1.26 1.93 -13.04
C HIS A 168 -0.70 2.13 -14.46
N ASP A 169 0.48 1.57 -14.74
CA ASP A 169 1.17 1.76 -16.03
C ASP A 169 0.71 0.79 -17.13
N GLY A 170 -0.29 -0.04 -16.85
CA GLY A 170 -0.78 -1.07 -17.77
C GLY A 170 -0.91 -2.44 -17.12
N ASP A 171 -1.61 -3.33 -17.83
CA ASP A 171 -2.03 -4.65 -17.37
C ASP A 171 -1.10 -5.80 -17.77
N THR A 172 0.05 -5.50 -18.37
CA THR A 172 1.06 -6.51 -18.72
C THR A 172 2.02 -6.76 -17.56
N PRO A 173 2.64 -7.95 -17.46
CA PRO A 173 3.73 -8.18 -16.52
C PRO A 173 4.87 -7.15 -16.68
N ASN A 174 5.26 -6.83 -17.92
CA ASN A 174 6.35 -5.89 -18.18
C ASN A 174 6.04 -4.45 -17.74
N SER A 175 4.82 -3.93 -17.91
CA SER A 175 4.43 -2.62 -17.38
C SER A 175 4.53 -2.59 -15.86
N ARG A 176 4.04 -3.64 -15.18
CA ARG A 176 4.06 -3.75 -13.72
C ARG A 176 5.48 -3.78 -13.16
N LYS A 177 6.34 -4.62 -13.76
CA LYS A 177 7.77 -4.68 -13.45
C LYS A 177 8.43 -3.31 -13.60
N ARG A 178 8.17 -2.60 -14.71
CA ARG A 178 8.70 -1.25 -14.94
C ARG A 178 8.18 -0.26 -13.90
N HIS A 179 6.92 -0.36 -13.50
CA HIS A 179 6.35 0.51 -12.47
C HIS A 179 7.08 0.34 -11.13
N VAL A 180 7.14 -0.90 -10.62
CA VAL A 180 7.80 -1.21 -9.34
C VAL A 180 9.27 -0.77 -9.36
N ARG A 181 9.97 -0.97 -10.48
CA ARG A 181 11.34 -0.48 -10.67
C ARG A 181 11.46 1.04 -10.59
N ARG A 182 10.52 1.79 -11.17
CA ARG A 182 10.53 3.26 -11.06
C ARG A 182 10.23 3.73 -9.65
N VAL A 183 9.32 3.07 -8.94
CA VAL A 183 9.09 3.33 -7.51
C VAL A 183 10.37 3.07 -6.71
N TRP A 184 11.09 1.98 -6.99
CA TRP A 184 12.38 1.73 -6.36
C TRP A 184 13.39 2.85 -6.64
N GLU A 185 13.63 3.18 -7.90
CA GLU A 185 14.70 4.12 -8.29
C GLU A 185 14.39 5.60 -7.98
N ASP A 186 13.14 6.03 -8.15
CA ASP A 186 12.76 7.45 -8.06
C ASP A 186 12.15 7.83 -6.70
N VAL A 187 11.63 6.85 -5.98
CA VAL A 187 11.04 7.06 -4.65
C VAL A 187 11.98 6.43 -3.62
N ILE A 188 12.01 5.11 -3.51
CA ILE A 188 12.62 4.41 -2.36
C ILE A 188 14.15 4.68 -2.24
N LYS A 189 14.90 4.48 -3.32
CA LYS A 189 16.37 4.56 -3.35
C LYS A 189 16.90 5.98 -3.18
N ARG A 190 16.10 7.00 -3.51
CA ARG A 190 16.52 8.41 -3.38
C ARG A 190 16.52 8.89 -1.93
N PHE A 191 15.95 8.13 -1.00
CA PHE A 191 15.71 8.60 0.36
C PHE A 191 16.71 8.03 1.36
N VAL A 192 16.66 8.56 2.59
CA VAL A 192 17.52 8.19 3.73
C VAL A 192 17.31 6.73 4.19
N ALA A 193 16.36 6.01 3.59
CA ALA A 193 16.03 4.64 3.96
C ALA A 193 17.25 3.71 3.82
N SER A 194 17.72 3.20 4.95
CA SER A 194 18.80 2.21 5.04
C SER A 194 18.29 0.82 5.41
N ASN A 195 17.03 0.73 5.84
CA ASN A 195 16.36 -0.51 6.23
C ASN A 195 15.00 -0.58 5.54
N VAL A 196 14.93 -1.34 4.45
CA VAL A 196 13.74 -1.49 3.63
C VAL A 196 13.20 -2.91 3.75
N MET A 197 11.88 -3.04 3.92
CA MET A 197 11.19 -4.33 3.84
C MET A 197 10.10 -4.26 2.77
N PHE A 198 9.97 -5.32 1.99
CA PHE A 198 8.88 -5.48 1.03
C PHE A 198 7.84 -6.47 1.55
N VAL A 199 6.57 -6.15 1.35
CA VAL A 199 5.45 -7.10 1.44
C VAL A 199 4.72 -7.06 0.11
N ALA A 200 4.82 -8.14 -0.65
CA ALA A 200 4.28 -8.25 -1.99
C ALA A 200 3.18 -9.31 -2.04
N PHE A 201 2.05 -9.00 -2.67
CA PHE A 201 0.90 -9.91 -2.75
C PHE A 201 0.54 -10.26 -4.19
N SER A 202 0.19 -11.54 -4.44
CA SER A 202 -0.21 -12.03 -5.77
C SER A 202 0.80 -11.60 -6.84
N ALA A 203 0.41 -11.08 -8.00
CA ALA A 203 1.41 -10.67 -9.01
C ALA A 203 2.31 -9.49 -8.60
N GLY A 204 2.03 -8.82 -7.48
CA GLY A 204 2.99 -7.91 -6.86
C GLY A 204 4.28 -8.63 -6.48
N THR A 205 4.23 -9.92 -6.13
CA THR A 205 5.41 -10.76 -5.86
C THR A 205 6.28 -10.85 -7.10
N TRP A 206 5.70 -11.25 -8.24
CA TRP A 206 6.41 -11.35 -9.49
C TRP A 206 6.99 -10.01 -9.92
N ALA A 207 6.24 -8.90 -9.81
CA ALA A 207 6.74 -7.58 -10.18
C ALA A 207 7.92 -7.12 -9.30
N THR A 208 7.90 -7.49 -8.02
CA THR A 208 8.98 -7.21 -7.06
C THR A 208 10.22 -8.04 -7.38
N LEU A 209 10.08 -9.35 -7.62
CA LEU A 209 11.20 -10.23 -7.95
C LEU A 209 11.77 -9.95 -9.34
N ALA A 210 10.92 -9.72 -10.33
CA ALA A 210 11.35 -9.46 -11.71
C ALA A 210 12.08 -8.11 -11.85
N MET A 211 11.92 -7.20 -10.89
CA MET A 211 12.76 -6.01 -10.79
C MET A 211 14.23 -6.37 -10.50
N LEU A 212 14.46 -7.38 -9.64
CA LEU A 212 15.80 -7.86 -9.26
C LEU A 212 16.51 -8.58 -10.41
N ASP A 213 15.73 -9.25 -11.25
CA ASP A 213 16.23 -10.03 -12.39
C ASP A 213 16.81 -9.19 -13.54
N LEU A 214 16.41 -7.93 -13.66
CA LEU A 214 16.92 -7.06 -14.75
C LEU A 214 18.28 -6.45 -14.43
N GLU A 215 18.83 -6.74 -13.25
CA GLU A 215 20.13 -6.27 -12.83
C GLU A 215 21.21 -7.27 -13.27
N ASP A 216 21.41 -7.40 -14.59
CA ASP A 216 22.70 -7.86 -15.15
C ASP A 216 23.86 -6.94 -14.70
N ASN A 217 23.52 -5.79 -14.12
CA ASN A 217 24.42 -4.89 -13.43
C ASN A 217 24.52 -5.25 -11.95
N ASN A 218 25.57 -5.99 -11.59
CA ASN A 218 25.93 -6.38 -10.23
C ASN A 218 25.79 -5.27 -9.18
N GLU A 219 25.97 -4.00 -9.55
CA GLU A 219 25.93 -2.89 -8.61
C GLU A 219 24.52 -2.56 -8.15
N ALA A 220 23.53 -2.63 -9.03
CA ALA A 220 22.15 -2.36 -8.68
C ALA A 220 21.62 -3.45 -7.73
N LYS A 221 22.00 -4.71 -7.99
CA LYS A 221 21.67 -5.87 -7.14
C LYS A 221 22.30 -5.79 -5.77
N LYS A 222 23.58 -5.42 -5.71
CA LYS A 222 24.26 -5.14 -4.43
C LYS A 222 23.57 -4.01 -3.66
N ASN A 223 23.14 -2.94 -4.34
CA ASN A 223 22.43 -1.85 -3.68
C ASN A 223 21.07 -2.28 -3.13
N PHE A 224 20.30 -3.07 -3.89
CA PHE A 224 19.05 -3.65 -3.39
C PHE A 224 19.31 -4.52 -2.17
N LEU A 225 20.21 -5.51 -2.27
CA LEU A 225 20.56 -6.44 -1.18
C LEU A 225 21.12 -5.72 0.06
N ARG A 226 21.79 -4.58 -0.11
CA ARG A 226 22.32 -3.79 1.02
C ARG A 226 21.21 -3.08 1.80
N LEU A 227 20.20 -2.55 1.10
CA LEU A 227 19.16 -1.73 1.70
C LEU A 227 17.95 -2.55 2.15
N VAL A 228 17.64 -3.62 1.42
CA VAL A 228 16.45 -4.45 1.64
C VAL A 228 16.78 -5.60 2.57
N GLN A 229 16.17 -5.58 3.75
CA GLN A 229 16.39 -6.58 4.79
C GLN A 229 15.49 -7.82 4.64
N ALA A 230 14.33 -7.66 4.00
CA ALA A 230 13.40 -8.76 3.78
C ALA A 230 12.45 -8.47 2.63
N VAL A 231 12.05 -9.54 1.92
CA VAL A 231 10.96 -9.54 0.95
C VAL A 231 9.97 -10.64 1.35
N VAL A 232 8.79 -10.25 1.82
CA VAL A 232 7.72 -11.17 2.17
C VAL A 232 6.79 -11.34 0.97
N LEU A 233 6.61 -12.58 0.52
CA LEU A 233 5.76 -12.92 -0.60
C LEU A 233 4.48 -13.59 -0.09
N LEU A 234 3.33 -13.00 -0.42
CA LEU A 234 2.01 -13.46 0.02
C LEU A 234 1.22 -13.92 -1.21
N ASP A 235 0.79 -15.19 -1.22
CA ASP A 235 -0.05 -15.77 -2.30
C ASP A 235 0.52 -15.53 -3.71
N GLY A 236 1.85 -15.61 -3.83
CA GLY A 236 2.57 -15.30 -5.07
C GLY A 236 2.65 -16.50 -6.00
N ALA A 237 2.36 -16.29 -7.29
CA ALA A 237 2.70 -17.26 -8.34
C ALA A 237 4.18 -17.11 -8.73
N VAL A 238 5.08 -17.51 -7.82
CA VAL A 238 6.54 -17.41 -7.99
C VAL A 238 7.22 -18.74 -8.30
N GLY A 239 6.45 -19.76 -8.70
CA GLY A 239 6.92 -21.14 -8.96
C GLY A 239 7.81 -21.33 -10.19
N HIS A 240 8.70 -20.38 -10.45
CA HIS A 240 9.74 -20.49 -11.47
C HIS A 240 11.06 -20.77 -10.74
N GLU A 241 11.70 -21.93 -11.01
CA GLU A 241 12.92 -22.44 -10.36
C GLU A 241 14.03 -21.37 -10.18
N LYS A 242 14.07 -20.42 -11.12
CA LYS A 242 14.94 -19.24 -11.10
C LYS A 242 14.92 -18.43 -9.79
N TYR A 243 13.84 -18.44 -9.02
CA TYR A 243 13.75 -17.66 -7.77
C TYR A 243 14.07 -18.45 -6.50
N ASP A 244 14.35 -19.75 -6.60
CA ASP A 244 14.55 -20.62 -5.43
C ASP A 244 15.79 -20.21 -4.62
N GLU A 245 16.85 -19.74 -5.28
CA GLU A 245 18.05 -19.18 -4.63
C GLU A 245 17.73 -17.94 -3.79
N TRP A 246 16.75 -17.14 -4.18
CA TRP A 246 16.34 -15.93 -3.44
C TRP A 246 15.45 -16.25 -2.24
N LEU A 247 14.71 -17.36 -2.29
CA LEU A 247 13.79 -17.78 -1.22
C LEU A 247 14.51 -18.52 -0.08
N THR A 248 15.74 -18.95 -0.32
CA THR A 248 16.52 -19.82 0.59
C THR A 248 17.79 -19.16 1.16
N ALA A 249 18.15 -17.96 0.67
CA ALA A 249 19.29 -17.16 1.14
C ALA A 249 18.89 -16.16 2.23
#